data_AF-A0ABD4T1K1-F1
#
_entry.id   AF-A0ABD4T1K1-F1
#
_cell.length_a   1.000
_cell.length_b   1.000
_cell.length_c   1.000
_cell.angle_alpha   90.00
_cell.angle_beta   90.00
_cell.angle_gamma   90.00
#
_symmetry.space_group_name_H-M   'P 1'
#
loop_
_entity.id
_entity.type
_entity.pdbx_description
1 polymer ?
#
loop_
_entity_poly.entity_id
_entity_poly.type
_entity_poly.pdbx_seq_one_letter_code
_entity_poly.pdbx_strand_id
1 'polypeptide(L)'
;MAYIDNSNARDLVTMLQSLRPLPDAPTLTDAALLGLRMKWGDRTPIFQCARGKGLGREGVLSQYQEQADQVVFTYLKTCDRKPARIEMLRWMVDDGIHEQVLNYVRAEVVVGAGYPYAIETADQVAVIQSQDRQKFYRLLQEWAQSAEVPLSFSRKMVSKMMRR
;
A
#
# COMPACT_ATOMS: atom_id res chain seq x y z
N MET A 1 -1.46 -9.30 5.80
CA MET A 1 -0.46 -8.27 6.07
C MET A 1 -0.22 -7.49 4.79
N ALA A 2 -0.05 -6.17 4.88
CA ALA A 2 0.28 -5.30 3.75
C ALA A 2 1.63 -4.60 4.00
N TYR A 3 2.45 -4.51 2.96
CA TYR A 3 3.70 -3.76 2.94
C TYR A 3 3.51 -2.53 2.05
N ILE A 4 3.68 -1.33 2.62
CA ILE A 4 3.52 -0.07 1.91
C ILE A 4 4.85 0.67 1.91
N ASP A 5 5.54 0.65 0.76
CA ASP A 5 6.69 1.53 0.55
C ASP A 5 6.25 2.98 0.31
N ASN A 6 7.10 3.94 0.69
CA ASN A 6 6.84 5.38 0.55
C ASN A 6 5.46 5.84 1.04
N SER A 7 5.06 5.35 2.22
CA SER A 7 3.76 5.70 2.80
C SER A 7 3.58 7.21 3.02
N ASN A 8 2.47 7.73 2.50
CA ASN A 8 2.02 9.12 2.71
C ASN A 8 1.11 9.28 3.94
N ALA A 9 1.05 8.25 4.80
CA ALA A 9 0.30 8.28 6.05
C ALA A 9 0.77 9.41 6.99
N ARG A 10 -0.17 9.94 7.77
CA ARG A 10 0.03 11.03 8.73
C ARG A 10 -0.58 10.71 10.11
N ASP A 11 -0.80 9.44 10.43
CA ASP A 11 -1.46 9.03 11.67
C ASP A 11 -0.68 9.47 12.91
N LEU A 12 0.66 9.33 12.90
CA LEU A 12 1.50 9.76 14.01
C LEU A 12 1.62 11.28 14.09
N VAL A 13 1.74 11.96 12.93
CA VAL A 13 1.73 13.43 12.87
C VAL A 13 0.43 13.98 13.45
N THR A 14 -0.73 13.47 13.02
CA THR A 14 -2.05 13.86 13.52
C THR A 14 -2.22 13.53 15.00
N MET A 15 -1.74 12.36 15.46
CA MET A 15 -1.74 12.00 16.87
C MET A 15 -0.94 13.00 17.71
N LEU A 16 0.28 13.35 17.28
CA LEU A 16 1.12 14.33 17.98
C LEU A 16 0.49 15.72 18.03
N GLN A 17 -0.12 16.17 16.94
CA GLN A 17 -0.87 17.44 16.87
C GLN A 17 -2.13 17.44 17.77
N SER A 18 -2.71 16.26 18.00
CA SER A 18 -3.86 16.12 18.93
C SER A 18 -3.42 16.15 20.40
N LEU A 19 -2.19 15.73 20.70
CA LEU A 19 -1.63 15.68 22.05
C LEU A 19 -0.97 17.00 22.48
N ARG A 20 -0.49 17.80 21.53
CA ARG A 20 0.27 19.04 21.78
C ARG A 20 -0.10 20.11 20.76
N PRO A 21 -0.08 21.41 21.13
CA PRO A 21 -0.31 22.51 20.21
C PRO A 21 0.89 22.70 19.27
N LEU A 22 1.03 21.81 18.30
CA LEU A 22 2.07 21.86 17.27
C LEU A 22 1.58 22.65 16.06
N PRO A 23 2.48 23.31 15.31
CA PRO A 23 2.11 23.97 14.07
C PRO A 23 1.54 22.97 13.05
N ASP A 24 0.73 23.48 12.11
CA ASP A 24 0.27 22.64 11.02
C ASP A 24 1.43 22.29 10.08
N ALA A 25 1.47 21.03 9.65
CA ALA A 25 2.53 20.45 8.84
C ALA A 25 1.92 19.55 7.76
N PRO A 26 1.16 20.12 6.80
CA PRO A 26 0.32 19.37 5.88
C PRO A 26 1.08 18.38 4.98
N THR A 27 2.35 18.67 4.70
CA THR A 27 3.23 17.87 3.84
C THR A 27 4.09 16.87 4.61
N LEU A 28 4.14 16.96 5.94
CA LEU A 28 4.94 16.05 6.76
C LEU A 28 4.21 14.72 6.90
N THR A 29 4.85 13.64 6.44
CA THR A 29 4.38 12.26 6.58
C THR A 29 5.07 11.56 7.73
N ASP A 30 4.41 10.53 8.28
CA ASP A 30 4.95 9.71 9.37
C ASP A 30 6.28 9.08 8.97
N ALA A 31 6.38 8.59 7.74
CA ALA A 31 7.60 7.98 7.22
C ALA A 31 8.74 9.00 7.08
N ALA A 32 8.45 10.25 6.72
CA ALA A 32 9.44 11.32 6.69
C ALA A 32 9.89 11.71 8.12
N LEU A 33 8.96 11.80 9.06
CA LEU A 33 9.24 12.11 10.47
C LEU A 33 10.14 11.04 11.12
N LEU A 34 9.79 9.77 10.94
CA LEU A 34 10.50 8.65 11.55
C LEU A 34 11.84 8.34 10.86
N GLY A 35 11.91 8.52 9.54
CA GLY A 35 13.08 8.16 8.74
C GLY A 35 14.39 8.83 9.17
N LEU A 36 14.30 9.98 9.84
CA LEU A 36 15.45 10.73 10.37
C LEU A 36 16.11 10.09 11.61
N ARG A 37 15.40 9.20 12.32
CA ARG A 37 15.83 8.65 13.61
C ARG A 37 15.99 7.13 13.63
N MET A 38 15.44 6.44 12.64
CA MET A 38 15.49 4.97 12.55
C MET A 38 16.72 4.49 11.78
N LYS A 39 17.39 3.48 12.33
CA LYS A 39 18.42 2.66 11.68
C LYS A 39 17.79 1.44 11.03
N TRP A 40 18.52 0.82 10.10
CA TRP A 40 18.06 -0.40 9.44
C TRP A 40 17.66 -1.47 10.47
N GLY A 41 16.50 -2.09 10.27
CA GLY A 41 15.93 -3.10 11.17
C GLY A 41 15.07 -2.53 12.31
N ASP A 42 15.22 -1.24 12.64
CA ASP A 42 14.41 -0.58 13.66
C ASP A 42 12.93 -0.63 13.29
N ARG A 43 12.10 -0.77 14.32
CA ARG A 43 10.65 -0.64 14.19
C ARG A 43 10.09 0.25 15.27
N THR A 44 8.98 0.90 14.95
CA THR A 44 8.16 1.56 15.97
C THR A 44 7.41 0.53 16.82
N PRO A 45 6.74 0.96 17.90
CA PRO A 45 5.64 0.21 18.48
C PRO A 45 4.56 -0.08 17.44
N ILE A 46 3.69 -1.04 17.76
CA ILE A 46 2.48 -1.30 16.98
C ILE A 46 1.40 -0.34 17.44
N PHE A 47 0.76 0.32 16.48
CA PHE A 47 -0.31 1.28 16.71
C PHE A 47 -1.63 0.75 16.17
N GLN A 48 -2.72 1.07 16.85
CA GLN A 48 -4.06 0.83 16.33
C GLN A 48 -4.41 1.87 15.26
N CYS A 49 -4.96 1.43 14.13
CA CYS A 49 -5.38 2.33 13.07
C CYS A 49 -6.70 3.01 13.42
N ALA A 50 -6.65 4.31 13.76
CA ALA A 50 -7.83 5.08 14.15
C ALA A 50 -8.58 5.73 12.95
N ARG A 51 -8.34 5.26 11.72
CA ARG A 51 -8.92 5.84 10.49
C ARG A 51 -10.41 5.53 10.28
N GLY A 52 -11.09 4.91 11.24
CA GLY A 52 -12.54 4.69 11.22
C GLY A 52 -13.35 5.76 11.97
N LYS A 53 -12.71 6.55 12.86
CA LYS A 53 -13.38 7.49 13.76
C LYS A 53 -12.59 8.81 13.93
N GLY A 54 -12.05 9.34 12.84
CA GLY A 54 -11.25 10.57 12.86
C GLY A 54 -12.07 11.85 12.64
N LEU A 55 -11.71 12.92 13.36
CA LEU A 55 -12.06 14.35 13.18
C LEU A 55 -13.03 14.67 12.01
N GLY A 56 -14.30 14.34 12.16
CA GLY A 56 -15.38 14.79 11.26
C GLY A 56 -15.45 14.15 9.87
N ARG A 57 -14.72 13.06 9.59
CA ARG A 57 -14.84 12.30 8.33
C ARG A 57 -14.98 10.82 8.60
N GLU A 58 -16.03 10.21 8.05
CA GLU A 58 -16.13 8.74 7.96
C GLU A 58 -15.01 8.24 7.05
N GLY A 59 -13.97 7.67 7.66
CA GLY A 59 -12.89 7.03 6.92
C GLY A 59 -13.27 5.60 6.55
N VAL A 60 -12.58 5.03 5.56
CA VAL A 60 -12.93 3.73 4.95
C VAL A 60 -13.15 2.59 5.97
N LEU A 61 -12.48 2.64 7.12
CA LEU A 61 -12.63 1.63 8.18
C LEU A 61 -14.01 1.65 8.83
N SER A 62 -14.76 2.77 8.82
CA SER A 62 -16.13 2.82 9.36
C SER A 62 -17.08 1.89 8.61
N GLN A 63 -16.79 1.59 7.34
CA GLN A 63 -17.58 0.67 6.51
C GLN A 63 -17.48 -0.78 6.97
N TYR A 64 -16.48 -1.09 7.79
CA TYR A 64 -16.21 -2.44 8.30
C TYR A 64 -16.83 -2.68 9.67
N GLN A 65 -17.74 -1.83 10.16
CA GLN A 65 -18.56 -2.06 11.35
C GLN A 65 -17.75 -2.54 12.58
N GLU A 66 -18.00 -3.75 13.08
CA GLU A 66 -17.32 -4.36 14.23
C GLU A 66 -15.83 -4.61 13.97
N GLN A 67 -15.42 -4.70 12.70
CA GLN A 67 -14.04 -4.91 12.28
C GLN A 67 -13.28 -3.60 12.03
N ALA A 68 -13.91 -2.43 12.25
CA ALA A 68 -13.32 -1.12 11.98
C ALA A 68 -12.02 -0.84 12.77
N ASP A 69 -11.82 -1.53 13.90
CA ASP A 69 -10.70 -1.32 14.82
C ASP A 69 -9.66 -2.46 14.78
N GLN A 70 -9.80 -3.37 13.81
CA GLN A 70 -8.99 -4.59 13.70
C GLN A 70 -7.70 -4.41 12.91
N VAL A 71 -7.47 -3.23 12.33
CA VAL A 71 -6.24 -2.92 11.61
C VAL A 71 -5.24 -2.25 12.55
N VAL A 72 -4.05 -2.82 12.61
CA VAL A 72 -2.90 -2.26 13.32
C VAL A 72 -1.76 -2.03 12.34
N PHE A 73 -0.85 -1.12 12.68
CA PHE A 73 0.28 -0.79 11.83
C PHE A 73 1.55 -0.54 12.64
N THR A 74 2.69 -0.72 11.98
CA THR A 74 4.02 -0.33 12.48
C THR A 74 4.85 0.21 11.32
N TYR A 75 5.85 1.02 11.62
CA TYR A 75 6.88 1.40 10.65
C TYR A 75 8.11 0.52 10.86
N LEU A 76 8.68 0.04 9.76
CA LEU A 76 9.89 -0.79 9.74
C LEU A 76 10.91 -0.16 8.80
N LYS A 77 12.12 0.11 9.28
CA LYS A 77 13.20 0.66 8.46
C LYS A 77 13.87 -0.49 7.70
N THR A 78 13.59 -0.58 6.40
CA THR A 78 14.00 -1.68 5.53
C THR A 78 15.18 -1.33 4.62
N CYS A 79 15.46 -0.05 4.42
CA CYS A 79 16.59 0.46 3.65
C CYS A 79 16.94 1.89 4.11
N ASP A 80 17.95 2.52 3.50
CA ASP A 80 18.38 3.89 3.84
C ASP A 80 17.33 4.98 3.50
N ARG A 81 16.25 4.61 2.81
CA ARG A 81 15.12 5.51 2.49
C ARG A 81 14.12 5.61 3.65
N LYS A 82 12.93 6.16 3.39
CA LYS A 82 11.84 6.22 4.38
C LYS A 82 11.46 4.81 4.85
N PRO A 83 11.09 4.60 6.13
CA PRO A 83 10.63 3.31 6.61
C PRO A 83 9.32 2.92 5.92
N ALA A 84 9.18 1.62 5.64
CA ALA A 84 7.96 1.05 5.11
C ALA A 84 6.90 0.98 6.21
N ARG A 85 5.64 1.21 5.84
CA ARG A 85 4.50 0.98 6.73
C ARG A 85 4.03 -0.45 6.55
N ILE A 86 3.98 -1.20 7.63
CA ILE A 86 3.47 -2.56 7.66
C ILE A 86 2.10 -2.52 8.33
N GLU A 87 1.07 -2.97 7.64
CA GLU A 87 -0.28 -3.11 8.20
C GLU A 87 -0.63 -4.58 8.37
N MET A 88 -1.27 -4.90 9.49
CA MET A 88 -1.66 -6.26 9.84
C MET A 88 -2.96 -6.25 10.63
N LEU A 89 -3.54 -7.43 10.82
CA LEU A 89 -4.73 -7.58 11.64
C LEU A 89 -4.34 -7.70 13.11
N ARG A 90 -5.17 -7.16 13.99
CA ARG A 90 -4.94 -7.07 15.44
C ARG A 90 -4.70 -8.44 16.08
N TRP A 91 -5.43 -9.47 15.64
CA TRP A 91 -5.24 -10.84 16.15
C TRP A 91 -3.79 -11.34 16.03
N MET A 92 -3.03 -10.87 15.04
CA MET A 92 -1.62 -11.25 14.90
C MET A 92 -0.75 -10.72 16.06
N VAL A 93 -1.17 -9.61 16.66
CA VAL A 93 -0.54 -9.03 17.85
C VAL A 93 -0.99 -9.78 19.09
N ASP A 94 -2.30 -9.99 19.21
CA ASP A 94 -2.92 -10.67 20.35
C ASP A 94 -2.38 -12.11 20.51
N ASP A 95 -2.18 -12.83 19.40
CA ASP A 95 -1.62 -14.18 19.37
C ASP A 95 -0.07 -14.20 19.42
N GLY A 96 0.58 -13.04 19.45
CA GLY A 96 2.04 -12.93 19.55
C GLY A 96 2.83 -13.27 18.28
N ILE A 97 2.17 -13.64 17.17
CA ILE A 97 2.84 -14.04 15.93
C ILE A 97 3.44 -12.87 15.12
N HIS A 98 3.05 -11.64 15.44
CA HIS A 98 3.49 -10.43 14.72
C HIS A 98 5.01 -10.28 14.63
N GLU A 99 5.76 -10.61 15.69
CA GLU A 99 7.22 -10.44 15.69
C GLU A 99 7.90 -11.42 14.73
N GLN A 100 7.42 -12.67 14.70
CA GLN A 100 7.90 -13.67 13.74
C GLN A 100 7.63 -13.23 12.30
N VAL A 101 6.43 -12.72 12.03
CA VAL A 101 6.07 -12.22 10.70
C VAL A 101 6.92 -11.01 10.30
N LEU A 102 7.18 -10.07 11.21
CA LEU A 102 8.07 -8.93 10.95
C LEU A 102 9.50 -9.38 10.67
N ASN A 103 9.98 -10.43 11.33
CA ASN A 103 11.27 -11.04 11.04
C ASN A 103 11.33 -11.68 9.66
N TYR A 104 10.25 -12.32 9.21
CA TYR A 104 10.15 -12.81 7.83
C TYR A 104 10.20 -11.67 6.82
N VAL A 105 9.50 -10.56 7.07
CA VAL A 105 9.60 -9.37 6.20
C VAL A 105 11.02 -8.84 6.15
N ARG A 106 11.72 -8.77 7.30
CA ARG A 106 13.14 -8.36 7.34
C ARG A 106 14.01 -9.29 6.49
N ALA A 107 13.83 -10.60 6.60
CA ALA A 107 14.58 -11.57 5.82
C ALA A 107 14.31 -11.42 4.31
N GLU A 108 13.05 -11.31 3.90
CA GLU A 108 12.64 -11.08 2.51
C GLU A 108 13.23 -9.79 1.93
N VAL A 109 13.30 -8.73 2.74
CA VAL A 109 13.93 -7.45 2.37
C VAL A 109 15.43 -7.60 2.16
N VAL A 110 16.12 -8.39 2.99
CA VAL A 110 17.55 -8.67 2.81
C VAL A 110 17.78 -9.43 1.50
N VAL A 111 16.93 -10.42 1.21
CA VAL A 111 17.01 -11.21 -0.03
C VAL A 111 16.73 -10.35 -1.27
N GLY A 112 15.69 -9.51 -1.23
CA GLY A 112 15.30 -8.60 -2.32
C GLY A 112 16.00 -7.24 -2.30
N ALA A 113 17.20 -7.14 -1.69
CA ALA A 113 18.06 -5.95 -1.71
C ALA A 113 17.36 -4.62 -1.32
N GLY A 114 16.51 -4.66 -0.29
CA GLY A 114 15.81 -3.47 0.25
C GLY A 114 14.31 -3.43 -0.02
N TYR A 115 13.76 -4.42 -0.73
CA TYR A 115 12.32 -4.62 -0.91
C TYR A 115 11.96 -6.10 -0.77
N PRO A 116 10.77 -6.48 -0.27
CA PRO A 116 10.43 -7.90 -0.13
C PRO A 116 10.42 -8.62 -1.48
N TYR A 117 11.24 -9.66 -1.61
CA TYR A 117 11.40 -10.43 -2.85
C TYR A 117 10.09 -11.00 -3.38
N ALA A 118 9.24 -11.55 -2.50
CA ALA A 118 7.92 -12.06 -2.90
C ALA A 118 7.03 -10.98 -3.56
N ILE A 119 7.09 -9.73 -3.09
CA ILE A 119 6.29 -8.64 -3.66
C ILE A 119 6.90 -8.15 -4.97
N GLU A 120 8.23 -8.06 -5.06
CA GLU A 120 8.92 -7.72 -6.31
C GLU A 120 8.57 -8.73 -7.42
N THR A 121 8.61 -10.02 -7.08
CA THR A 121 8.28 -11.10 -8.02
C THR A 121 6.81 -11.01 -8.46
N ALA A 122 5.89 -10.75 -7.51
CA ALA A 122 4.48 -10.57 -7.83
C ALA A 122 4.25 -9.37 -8.77
N ASP A 123 4.94 -8.25 -8.54
CA ASP A 123 4.86 -7.07 -9.42
C ASP A 123 5.33 -7.40 -10.84
N GLN A 124 6.48 -8.09 -10.97
CA GLN A 124 7.03 -8.51 -12.26
C GLN A 124 6.08 -9.44 -13.03
N VAL A 125 5.41 -10.36 -12.34
CA VAL A 125 4.47 -11.32 -12.96
C VAL A 125 3.12 -10.66 -13.28
N ALA A 126 2.70 -9.67 -12.49
CA ALA A 126 1.44 -8.96 -12.70
C ALA A 126 1.48 -7.94 -13.86
N VAL A 127 2.65 -7.68 -14.45
CA VAL A 127 2.79 -6.76 -15.58
C VAL A 127 2.01 -7.28 -16.79
N ILE A 128 0.88 -6.63 -17.08
CA ILE A 128 0.13 -6.86 -18.32
C ILE A 128 0.99 -6.38 -19.50
N GLN A 129 1.42 -7.32 -20.33
CA GLN A 129 2.26 -6.99 -21.48
C GLN A 129 1.42 -6.38 -22.61
N SER A 130 2.10 -5.76 -23.57
CA SER A 130 1.44 -5.19 -24.75
C SER A 130 0.70 -6.24 -25.59
N GLN A 131 1.19 -7.49 -25.60
CA GLN A 131 0.51 -8.60 -26.28
C GLN A 131 -0.78 -9.01 -25.54
N ASP A 132 -0.76 -9.06 -24.21
CA ASP A 132 -1.94 -9.39 -23.41
C ASP A 132 -3.03 -8.33 -23.58
N ARG A 133 -2.64 -7.05 -23.60
CA ARG A 133 -3.55 -5.95 -23.95
C ARG A 133 -4.21 -6.14 -25.31
N GLN A 134 -3.45 -6.54 -26.34
CA GLN A 134 -4.00 -6.77 -27.67
C GLN A 134 -4.99 -7.94 -27.71
N LYS A 135 -4.66 -9.05 -27.02
CA LYS A 135 -5.57 -10.20 -26.89
C LYS A 135 -6.85 -9.80 -26.16
N PHE A 136 -6.75 -9.07 -25.06
CA PHE A 136 -7.88 -8.53 -24.32
C PHE A 136 -8.79 -7.67 -25.21
N TYR A 137 -8.22 -6.72 -25.95
CA TYR A 137 -9.02 -5.87 -26.84
C TYR A 137 -9.72 -6.66 -27.94
N ARG A 138 -9.08 -7.71 -28.48
CA ARG A 138 -9.72 -8.59 -29.48
C ARG A 138 -10.92 -9.33 -28.86
N LEU A 139 -10.75 -9.96 -27.71
CA LEU A 139 -11.83 -10.66 -27.01
C LEU A 139 -12.98 -9.71 -26.62
N LEU A 140 -12.63 -8.50 -26.16
CA LEU A 140 -13.61 -7.47 -25.83
C LEU A 140 -14.39 -7.01 -27.07
N GLN A 141 -13.73 -6.89 -28.22
CA GLN A 141 -14.35 -6.53 -29.48
C GLN A 141 -15.29 -7.63 -29.99
N GLU A 142 -14.85 -8.89 -29.94
CA GLU A 142 -15.68 -10.06 -30.31
C GLU A 142 -16.92 -10.15 -29.41
N TRP A 143 -16.77 -9.98 -28.10
CA TRP A 143 -17.88 -9.96 -27.15
C TRP A 143 -18.84 -8.79 -27.40
N ALA A 144 -18.33 -7.58 -27.65
CA ALA A 144 -19.20 -6.44 -27.88
C ALA A 144 -19.97 -6.54 -29.21
N GLN A 145 -19.37 -7.16 -30.23
CA GLN A 145 -20.06 -7.47 -31.47
C GLN A 145 -21.21 -8.46 -31.24
N SER A 146 -21.00 -9.50 -30.44
CA SER A 146 -22.06 -10.48 -30.14
C SER A 146 -23.14 -9.93 -29.20
N ALA A 147 -22.80 -8.98 -28.34
CA ALA A 147 -23.72 -8.31 -27.42
C ALA A 147 -24.38 -7.05 -28.00
N GLU A 148 -24.13 -6.72 -29.27
CA GLU A 148 -24.60 -5.50 -29.97
C GLU A 148 -24.26 -4.19 -29.21
N VAL A 149 -23.16 -4.19 -28.47
CA VAL A 149 -22.70 -3.01 -27.72
C VAL A 149 -21.79 -2.16 -28.62
N PRO A 150 -22.09 -0.87 -28.84
CA PRO A 150 -21.25 0.00 -29.66
C PRO A 150 -19.94 0.34 -28.94
N LEU A 151 -18.85 -0.37 -29.25
CA LEU A 151 -17.50 0.01 -28.82
C LEU A 151 -16.88 1.00 -29.81
N SER A 152 -16.57 2.21 -29.34
CA SER A 152 -15.75 3.18 -30.09
C SER A 152 -14.35 3.24 -29.51
N PHE A 153 -13.35 2.78 -30.28
CA PHE A 153 -11.95 2.94 -29.90
C PHE A 153 -11.41 4.30 -30.38
N SER A 154 -10.69 5.01 -29.50
CA SER A 154 -10.05 6.27 -29.83
C SER A 154 -9.06 6.13 -31.00
N ARG A 155 -9.06 7.09 -31.94
CA ARG A 155 -8.14 7.15 -33.11
C ARG A 155 -6.65 7.02 -32.73
N LYS A 156 -6.27 7.39 -31.50
CA LYS A 156 -4.90 7.24 -30.98
C LYS A 156 -4.50 5.78 -30.76
N MET A 157 -5.44 4.91 -30.35
CA MET A 157 -5.21 3.48 -30.18
C MET A 157 -5.00 2.78 -31.52
N VAL A 158 -5.82 3.12 -32.51
CA VAL A 158 -5.73 2.59 -33.89
C VAL A 158 -4.39 2.98 -34.54
N SER A 159 -3.95 4.23 -34.37
CA SER A 159 -2.67 4.71 -34.89
C SER A 159 -1.46 3.99 -34.26
N LYS A 160 -1.58 3.49 -33.02
CA LYS A 160 -0.51 2.72 -32.34
C LYS A 160 -0.51 1.24 -32.74
N MET A 161 -1.64 0.68 -33.18
CA MET A 161 -1.74 -0.68 -33.72
C MET A 161 -1.22 -0.79 -35.16
N MET A 162 -1.41 0.25 -35.99
CA MET A 162 -1.06 0.24 -37.41
C MET A 162 0.40 0.63 -37.71
N ARG A 163 1.23 0.93 -36.70
CA ARG A 163 2.63 1.40 -36.88
C ARG A 163 3.67 0.28 -36.73
N ARG A 164 3.34 -0.93 -37.20
CA ARG A 164 4.27 -2.04 -37.38
C ARG A 164 4.49 -2.28 -38.86
#